data_AF-A0AAD9KTW1-F1
#
_entry.id   AF-A0AAD9KTW1-F1
#
_cell.length_a   1.000
_cell.length_b   1.000
_cell.length_c   1.000
_cell.angle_alpha   90.00
_cell.angle_beta   90.00
_cell.angle_gamma   90.00
#
_symmetry.space_group_name_H-M   'P 1'
#
loop_
_entity.id
_entity.type
_entity.pdbx_description
1 polymer ?
#
loop_
_entity_poly.entity_id
_entity_poly.type
_entity_poly.pdbx_seq_one_letter_code
_entity_poly.pdbx_strand_id
1 'polypeptide(L)' 'MRENDTPIYVNNTQIENVESNIYLRQKYSTRDKNQDKEIQRRITAGWTAFVKHRDIFMGNIGTCLKRQVYN' A
#
# COMPACT_ATOMS: atom_id res chain seq x y z
N MET A 1 23.90 -18.80 15.83
CA MET A 1 22.55 -19.21 16.25
C MET A 1 21.66 -17.99 16.11
N ARG A 2 20.62 -18.03 15.25
CA ARG A 2 19.81 -16.84 14.93
C ARG A 2 18.61 -16.78 15.87
N GLU A 3 18.44 -15.65 16.54
CA GLU A 3 17.27 -15.31 17.37
C GLU A 3 16.00 -15.26 16.52
N ASN A 4 14.89 -15.80 17.06
CA ASN A 4 13.50 -15.75 16.56
C ASN A 4 13.08 -16.88 15.59
N ASP A 5 13.00 -18.10 16.11
CA ASP A 5 12.42 -19.28 15.41
C ASP A 5 11.01 -19.63 15.93
N THR A 6 10.30 -18.68 16.55
CA THR A 6 8.95 -18.91 17.05
C THR A 6 7.96 -18.97 15.88
N PRO A 7 7.23 -20.08 15.68
CA PRO A 7 6.29 -20.23 14.58
C PRO A 7 5.09 -19.31 14.77
N ILE A 8 4.78 -18.53 13.73
CA ILE A 8 3.64 -17.61 13.71
C ILE A 8 2.44 -18.34 13.09
N TYR A 9 1.31 -18.33 13.77
CA TYR A 9 0.07 -18.93 13.29
C TYR A 9 -1.00 -17.85 13.05
N VAL A 10 -1.62 -17.89 11.88
CA VAL A 10 -2.80 -17.07 11.54
C VAL A 10 -3.89 -18.02 11.06
N ASN A 11 -5.06 -17.99 11.71
CA ASN A 11 -6.19 -18.88 11.38
C ASN A 11 -5.79 -20.36 11.28
N ASN A 12 -5.06 -20.87 12.27
CA ASN A 12 -4.53 -22.24 12.32
C ASN A 12 -3.57 -22.64 11.18
N THR A 13 -3.16 -21.69 10.35
CA THR A 13 -2.16 -21.90 9.29
C THR A 13 -0.81 -21.36 9.77
N GLN A 14 0.22 -22.20 9.73
CA GLN A 14 1.58 -21.78 10.03
C GLN A 14 2.09 -20.91 8.89
N ILE A 15 2.50 -19.69 9.18
CA ILE A 15 3.05 -18.77 8.20
C ILE A 15 4.57 -18.74 8.33
N GLU A 16 5.26 -18.80 7.19
CA GLU A 16 6.71 -18.66 7.12
C GLU A 16 7.13 -17.24 7.55
N ASN A 17 8.14 -17.15 8.41
CA ASN A 17 8.72 -15.86 8.76
C ASN A 17 9.64 -15.40 7.62
N VAL A 18 9.12 -14.55 6.74
CA VAL A 18 9.86 -14.02 5.58
C VAL A 18 10.29 -12.58 5.85
N GLU A 19 11.59 -12.28 5.71
CA GLU A 19 12.14 -10.93 5.92
C GLU A 19 11.63 -9.90 4.90
N SER A 20 11.12 -10.34 3.75
CA SER A 20 10.52 -9.46 2.74
C SER A 20 9.44 -10.15 1.93
N ASN A 21 8.32 -9.46 1.69
CA ASN A 21 7.24 -9.92 0.82
C ASN A 21 7.08 -8.99 -0.39
N ILE A 22 6.82 -9.54 -1.58
CA ILE A 22 6.46 -8.74 -2.75
C ILE A 22 4.93 -8.69 -2.83
N TYR A 23 4.36 -7.50 -2.68
CA TYR A 23 2.93 -7.27 -2.84
C TYR A 23 2.70 -6.25 -3.94
N LEU A 24 1.91 -6.60 -4.97
CA LEU A 24 1.62 -5.74 -6.12
C LEU A 24 2.88 -5.10 -6.76
N ARG A 25 3.92 -5.92 -7.02
CA ARG A 25 5.23 -5.51 -7.56
C ARG A 25 6.03 -4.54 -6.70
N GLN A 26 5.61 -4.26 -5.48
CA GLN A 26 6.40 -3.52 -4.50
C GLN A 26 6.99 -4.50 -3.49
N LYS A 27 8.31 -4.39 -3.28
CA LYS A 27 9.02 -5.18 -2.27
C LYS A 27 8.85 -4.49 -0.92
N TYR A 28 8.24 -5.18 0.03
CA TYR A 28 8.07 -4.72 1.40
C TYR A 28 9.05 -5.51 2.28
N SER A 29 9.81 -4.79 3.10
CA SER A 29 10.65 -5.37 4.14
C SER A 29 9.98 -5.12 5.49
N THR A 30 9.76 -6.15 6.28
CA THR A 30 9.25 -6.05 7.66
C THR A 30 10.31 -5.50 8.62
N ARG A 31 11.58 -5.45 8.21
CA ARG A 31 12.68 -4.82 8.95
C ARG A 31 12.62 -3.29 8.97
N ASP A 32 11.92 -2.67 8.01
CA ASP A 32 11.84 -1.22 7.93
C ASP A 32 10.83 -0.70 8.96
N LYS A 33 11.32 -0.06 10.04
CA LYS A 33 10.50 0.62 11.07
C LYS A 33 9.71 1.83 10.53
N ASN A 34 9.64 1.99 9.21
CA ASN A 34 9.11 3.16 8.53
C ASN A 34 7.78 2.90 7.81
N GLN A 35 7.17 1.73 8.01
CA GLN A 35 5.90 1.36 7.38
C GLN A 35 4.79 2.37 7.68
N ASP A 36 4.66 2.82 8.93
CA ASP A 36 3.69 3.85 9.30
C ASP A 36 3.93 5.16 8.54
N LYS A 37 5.19 5.59 8.39
CA LYS A 37 5.50 6.81 7.62
C LYS A 37 5.24 6.63 6.13
N GLU A 38 5.47 5.44 5.59
CA GLU A 38 5.15 5.14 4.18
C GLU A 38 3.63 5.13 3.95
N ILE A 39 2.84 4.58 4.87
CA ILE A 39 1.37 4.64 4.85
C ILE A 39 0.91 6.11 4.88
N GLN A 40 1.43 6.90 5.82
CA GLN A 40 1.11 8.33 5.91
C GLN A 40 1.50 9.11 4.65
N ARG A 41 2.66 8.80 4.06
CA ARG A 41 3.10 9.41 2.80
C ARG A 41 2.13 9.10 1.67
N ARG A 42 1.65 7.86 1.56
CA ARG A 42 0.68 7.44 0.53
C ARG A 42 -0.68 8.10 0.73
N ILE A 43 -1.18 8.16 1.96
CA ILE A 43 -2.43 8.86 2.29
C ILE A 43 -2.32 10.33 1.88
N THR A 44 -1.23 11.00 2.25
CA THR A 44 -0.99 12.42 1.93
C THR A 44 -0.88 12.65 0.43
N ALA A 45 -0.13 11.80 -0.29
CA ALA A 45 0.00 11.88 -1.74
C ALA A 45 -1.35 11.65 -2.44
N GLY A 46 -2.14 10.67 -1.98
CA GLY A 46 -3.49 10.42 -2.47
C GLY A 46 -4.42 11.61 -2.30
N TRP A 47 -4.44 12.21 -1.10
CA TRP A 47 -5.22 13.42 -0.84
C TRP A 47 -4.77 14.60 -1.70
N THR A 48 -3.47 14.79 -1.87
CA THR A 48 -2.92 15.87 -2.69
C THR A 48 -3.34 15.72 -4.16
N ALA A 49 -3.25 14.50 -4.71
CA ALA A 49 -3.69 14.20 -6.07
C ALA A 49 -5.21 14.41 -6.22
N PHE A 50 -6.00 13.98 -5.23
CA PHE A 50 -7.45 14.20 -5.23
C PHE A 50 -7.80 15.70 -5.23
N VAL A 51 -7.21 16.48 -4.32
CA VAL A 51 -7.46 17.93 -4.22
C VAL A 51 -7.09 18.63 -5.54
N LYS A 52 -5.94 18.29 -6.13
CA LYS A 52 -5.47 18.87 -7.40
C LYS A 52 -6.42 18.61 -8.56
N HIS A 53 -7.13 17.48 -8.56
CA HIS A 53 -8.03 17.09 -9.64
C HIS A 53 -9.49 17.00 -9.19
N ARG A 54 -9.84 17.69 -8.09
CA ARG A 54 -11.15 17.61 -7.44
C ARG A 54 -12.28 17.90 -8.42
N ASP A 55 -12.11 18.89 -9.29
CA ASP A 55 -13.14 19.31 -10.25
C ASP A 55 -13.44 18.23 -11.29
N ILE A 56 -12.42 17.44 -11.65
CA ILE A 56 -12.58 16.30 -12.57
C ILE A 56 -13.26 15.15 -11.82
N PHE A 57 -12.83 14.84 -10.60
CA PHE A 57 -13.40 13.75 -9.81
C PHE A 57 -14.84 13.99 -9.36
N MET A 58 -15.16 15.21 -8.93
CA MET A 58 -16.51 15.63 -8.51
C MET A 58 -17.38 16.12 -9.67
N GLY A 59 -16.78 16.40 -10.83
CA GLY A 59 -17.50 16.82 -12.02
C GLY A 59 -18.45 15.74 -12.53
N ASN A 60 -19.51 16.19 -13.22
CA ASN A 60 -20.51 15.34 -13.87
C ASN A 60 -19.96 14.77 -15.19
N ILE A 61 -18.89 14.00 -15.09
CA ILE A 61 -18.20 13.32 -16.19
C ILE A 61 -18.33 11.82 -15.98
N GLY A 62 -18.53 11.06 -17.05
CA GLY A 62 -18.58 9.60 -17.00
C GLY A 62 -17.27 8.99 -16.50
N THR A 63 -17.35 7.93 -15.70
CA THR A 63 -16.18 7.25 -15.09
C THR A 63 -15.14 6.78 -16.12
N CYS A 64 -15.58 6.42 -17.32
CA CYS A 64 -14.69 6.04 -18.43
C CYS A 64 -13.77 7.20 -18.86
N LEU A 65 -14.27 8.43 -18.93
CA LEU A 65 -13.52 9.63 -19.28
C LEU A 65 -12.59 10.06 -18.15
N LYS A 66 -13.04 9.97 -16.89
CA LYS A 66 -12.18 10.23 -15.72
C LYS A 66 -10.94 9.33 -15.72
N ARG A 67 -11.07 8.08 -16.14
CA ARG A 67 -9.97 7.11 -16.20
C ARG A 67 -8.94 7.42 -17.29
N GLN A 68 -9.33 8.04 -18.40
CA GLN A 68 -8.40 8.46 -19.46
C GLN A 68 -7.46 9.60 -19.04
N VAL A 69 -7.85 10.41 -18.05
CA VAL A 69 -7.01 11.51 -17.54
C VAL A 69 -5.77 11.00 -16.78
N TYR A 70 -5.80 9.75 -16.31
CA TYR A 70 -4.75 9.17 -15.46
C TYR A 70 -3.95 8.03 -16.11
N ASN A 71 -4.21 7.71 -17.39
CA ASN A 71 -3.47 6.72 -18.17
C ASN A 71 -2.37 7.39 -19.00
#